data_AF-A0A1G7VM56-F1
#
_entry.id   AF-A0A1G7VM56-F1
#
_cell.length_a   1.000
_cell.length_b   1.000
_cell.length_c   1.000
_cell.angle_alpha   90.00
_cell.angle_beta   90.00
_cell.angle_gamma   90.00
#
_symmetry.space_group_name_H-M   'P 1'
#
loop_
_entity.id
_entity.type
_entity.pdbx_description
1 polymer ?
#
loop_
_entity_poly.entity_id
_entity_poly.type
_entity_poly.pdbx_seq_one_letter_code
_entity_poly.pdbx_strand_id
1 'polypeptide(L)'
;MRVCQNRHILFLYQSPDFLKPGLRYVVKFSYLYNMQYKTQQRYHFRPYSPNQTILFPQRIDKDIAQDDPVRLVSSVVDSLDLSGLRKLYKERGRSPYDPKMLLAVVIYAYMN
;
A
#
# COMPACT_ATOMS: atom_id res chain seq x y z
N MET A 1 17.27 17.13 -13.18
CA MET A 1 18.25 16.71 -12.17
C MET A 1 17.64 16.88 -10.78
N ARG A 2 17.39 15.79 -10.04
CA ARG A 2 16.95 15.86 -8.64
C ARG A 2 18.16 15.61 -7.75
N VAL A 3 18.56 16.64 -7.00
CA VAL A 3 19.64 16.57 -6.01
C VAL A 3 19.10 15.80 -4.81
N CYS A 4 19.61 14.59 -4.59
CA CYS A 4 19.46 13.86 -3.34
C CYS A 4 20.33 14.55 -2.28
N GLN A 5 19.72 15.19 -1.29
CA GLN A 5 20.44 15.58 -0.09
C GLN A 5 20.51 14.37 0.85
N ASN A 6 21.68 13.73 0.86
CA ASN A 6 22.15 12.89 1.95
C ASN A 6 22.24 13.76 3.22
N ARG A 7 21.46 13.43 4.25
CA ARG A 7 21.77 13.86 5.62
C ARG A 7 21.78 12.63 6.52
N HIS A 8 22.97 12.37 7.05
CA HIS A 8 23.27 11.42 8.11
C HIS A 8 22.16 11.41 9.18
N ILE A 9 21.54 10.24 9.36
CA ILE A 9 20.71 9.95 10.53
C ILE A 9 21.69 9.58 11.64
N LEU A 10 22.10 10.56 12.45
CA LEU A 10 22.68 10.28 13.75
C LEU A 10 21.53 9.83 14.66
N PHE A 11 21.49 8.51 14.88
CA PHE A 11 20.70 7.89 15.94
C PHE A 11 21.20 8.42 17.29
N LEU A 12 20.47 9.35 17.89
CA LEU A 12 20.50 9.58 19.34
C LEU A 12 19.07 9.41 19.84
N TYR A 13 18.78 8.19 20.27
CA TYR A 13 17.63 7.91 21.12
C TYR A 13 17.97 8.45 22.51
N GLN A 14 17.54 9.66 22.83
CA GLN A 14 17.60 10.15 24.21
C GLN A 14 16.55 9.37 25.00
N SER A 15 17.01 8.47 25.87
CA SER A 15 16.18 7.76 26.85
C SER A 15 15.33 8.76 27.63
N PRO A 16 13.99 8.58 27.71
CA PRO A 16 13.19 9.39 28.60
C PRO A 16 13.50 9.01 30.04
N ASP A 17 13.94 10.00 30.82
CA ASP A 17 14.29 9.85 32.23
C ASP A 17 13.14 9.22 33.04
N PHE A 18 13.49 8.15 33.76
CA PHE A 18 12.61 7.43 34.67
C PHE A 18 12.17 8.33 35.83
N LEU A 19 10.90 8.71 35.86
CA LEU A 19 10.24 9.32 37.02
C LEU A 19 9.49 8.26 37.86
N LYS A 20 9.53 8.49 39.17
CA LYS A 20 9.36 7.59 40.32
C LYS A 20 7.96 6.95 40.48
N PRO A 21 7.83 5.89 41.32
CA PRO A 21 6.61 5.10 41.45
C PRO A 21 5.46 5.90 42.08
N GLY A 22 4.35 5.99 41.36
CA GLY A 22 3.14 6.70 41.78
C GLY A 22 2.10 6.68 40.66
N LEU A 23 1.27 5.64 40.68
CA LEU A 23 0.13 5.36 39.78
C LEU A 23 -0.58 6.62 39.22
N ARG A 24 -0.66 6.72 37.88
CA ARG A 24 -1.82 7.16 37.04
C ARG A 24 -1.41 7.72 35.66
N TYR A 25 -0.79 6.93 34.80
CA TYR A 25 -0.58 7.31 33.38
C TYR A 25 -0.77 6.14 32.44
N VAL A 26 -1.97 5.55 32.39
CA VAL A 26 -2.28 4.52 31.36
C VAL A 26 -3.53 4.87 30.55
N VAL A 27 -4.43 5.71 31.08
CA VAL A 27 -5.74 5.93 30.45
C VAL A 27 -5.75 7.09 29.44
N LYS A 28 -4.71 7.95 29.40
CA LYS A 28 -4.73 9.18 28.56
C LYS A 28 -4.19 8.99 27.13
N PHE A 29 -3.43 7.93 26.86
CA PHE A 29 -2.86 7.68 25.53
C PHE A 29 -3.83 7.01 24.55
N SER A 30 -4.81 6.23 25.04
CA SER A 30 -5.77 5.51 24.19
C SER A 30 -6.73 6.45 23.45
N TYR A 31 -7.20 7.52 24.09
CA TYR A 31 -8.15 8.45 23.47
C TYR A 31 -7.52 9.29 22.33
N LEU A 32 -6.22 9.55 22.38
CA LEU A 32 -5.51 10.23 21.30
C LEU A 32 -5.32 9.33 20.06
N TYR A 33 -5.12 8.02 20.26
CA TYR A 33 -5.09 7.05 19.15
C TYR A 33 -6.44 6.95 18.44
N ASN A 34 -7.52 7.04 19.20
CA ASN A 34 -8.87 6.91 18.67
C ASN A 34 -9.27 8.14 17.84
N MET A 35 -8.85 9.36 18.16
CA MET A 35 -9.31 10.54 17.41
C MET A 35 -8.69 10.71 15.99
N GLN A 36 -7.90 9.74 15.50
CA GLN A 36 -7.21 9.79 14.20
C GLN A 36 -7.88 8.97 13.07
N TYR A 37 -8.91 8.17 13.35
CA TYR A 37 -9.39 7.12 12.40
C TYR A 37 -10.49 7.53 11.41
N LYS A 38 -10.82 8.82 11.28
CA LYS A 38 -11.98 9.26 10.48
C LYS A 38 -11.65 10.30 9.40
N THR A 39 -10.45 10.28 8.85
CA THR A 39 -10.14 10.97 7.60
C THR A 39 -10.24 9.98 6.45
N GLN A 40 -11.07 10.29 5.44
CA GLN A 40 -11.04 9.58 4.16
C GLN A 40 -9.65 9.79 3.54
N GLN A 41 -8.77 8.80 3.66
CA GLN A 41 -7.40 8.90 3.20
C GLN A 41 -7.36 8.86 1.67
N ARG A 42 -6.92 9.97 1.05
CA ARG A 42 -6.75 10.05 -0.41
C ARG A 42 -5.37 9.48 -0.78
N TYR A 43 -5.31 8.17 -1.01
CA TYR A 43 -4.08 7.53 -1.49
C TYR A 43 -3.80 7.91 -2.96
N HIS A 44 -2.58 8.36 -3.24
CA HIS A 44 -2.08 8.49 -4.60
C HIS A 44 -1.42 7.16 -5.01
N PHE A 45 -2.20 6.27 -5.63
CA PHE A 45 -1.66 5.04 -6.19
C PHE A 45 -0.77 5.30 -7.40
N ARG A 46 0.16 4.38 -7.65
CA ARG A 46 0.92 4.39 -8.90
C ARG A 46 -0.02 4.14 -10.09
N PRO A 47 0.17 4.86 -11.20
CA PRO A 47 -0.61 4.59 -12.40
C PRO A 47 -0.32 3.16 -12.86
N TYR A 48 -1.40 2.42 -13.08
CA TYR A 48 -1.37 1.07 -13.61
C TYR A 48 -2.56 0.92 -14.56
N SER A 49 -2.29 0.58 -15.81
CA SER A 49 -3.31 0.26 -16.79
C SER A 49 -2.93 -1.05 -17.46
N PRO A 50 -3.68 -2.15 -17.23
CA PRO A 50 -3.39 -3.43 -17.88
C PRO A 50 -3.59 -3.36 -19.40
N ASN A 51 -4.44 -2.44 -19.86
CA ASN A 51 -4.78 -2.23 -21.27
C ASN A 51 -3.95 -1.11 -21.92
N GLN A 52 -2.74 -0.85 -21.41
CA GLN A 52 -1.91 0.22 -21.92
C GLN A 52 -1.41 -0.09 -23.33
N THR A 53 -1.82 0.74 -24.29
CA THR A 53 -1.24 0.74 -25.64
C THR A 53 0.15 1.35 -25.57
N ILE A 54 1.16 0.60 -26.03
CA ILE A 54 2.52 1.08 -26.24
C ILE A 54 2.73 1.35 -27.73
N LEU A 55 3.75 2.14 -28.07
CA LEU A 55 3.95 2.65 -29.44
C LEU A 55 3.96 1.52 -30.48
N PHE A 56 4.51 0.35 -30.14
CA PHE A 56 4.41 -0.96 -30.82
C PHE A 56 4.74 -2.05 -29.78
N PRO A 57 4.00 -3.17 -29.58
CA PRO A 57 2.83 -3.74 -30.27
C PRO A 57 1.48 -3.14 -29.84
N GLN A 58 0.40 -3.50 -30.56
CA GLN A 58 -0.93 -2.89 -30.47
C GLN A 58 -1.63 -3.02 -29.11
N ARG A 59 -1.23 -3.96 -28.24
CA ARG A 59 -1.66 -4.09 -26.83
C ARG A 59 -1.13 -5.39 -26.21
N ILE A 60 -0.44 -5.33 -25.06
CA ILE A 60 0.17 -6.51 -24.41
C ILE A 60 -0.90 -7.55 -24.03
N ASP A 61 -2.13 -7.10 -23.72
CA ASP A 61 -3.26 -7.98 -23.39
C ASP A 61 -3.75 -8.84 -24.57
N LYS A 62 -3.37 -8.52 -25.82
CA LYS A 62 -3.74 -9.29 -27.01
C LYS A 62 -2.85 -10.50 -27.23
N ASP A 63 -1.62 -10.46 -26.74
CA ASP A 63 -0.67 -11.56 -26.87
C ASP A 63 -0.95 -12.68 -25.85
N ILE A 64 -1.81 -12.42 -24.86
CA ILE A 64 -2.22 -13.40 -23.84
C ILE A 64 -3.40 -14.23 -24.38
N ALA A 65 -3.30 -15.56 -24.33
CA ALA A 65 -4.35 -16.48 -24.78
C ALA A 65 -5.68 -16.24 -24.02
N GLN A 66 -6.83 -16.56 -24.64
CA GLN A 66 -8.15 -16.40 -24.00
C GLN A 66 -8.35 -17.38 -22.82
N ASP A 67 -7.71 -18.54 -22.89
CA ASP A 67 -7.80 -19.58 -21.87
C ASP A 67 -6.70 -19.45 -20.79
N ASP A 68 -5.93 -18.36 -20.82
CA ASP A 68 -4.84 -18.14 -19.88
C ASP A 68 -5.36 -17.87 -18.46
N PRO A 69 -4.79 -18.52 -17.42
CA PRO A 69 -5.22 -18.34 -16.04
C PRO A 69 -5.19 -16.89 -15.54
N VAL A 70 -4.36 -16.01 -16.10
CA VAL A 70 -4.33 -14.58 -15.77
C VAL A 70 -5.70 -13.93 -15.95
N ARG A 71 -6.46 -14.32 -16.97
CA ARG A 71 -7.81 -13.75 -17.24
C ARG A 71 -8.82 -14.17 -16.16
N LEU A 72 -8.71 -15.42 -15.69
CA LEU A 72 -9.51 -15.89 -14.57
C LEU A 72 -9.15 -15.14 -13.29
N VAL A 73 -7.85 -14.99 -12.99
CA VAL A 73 -7.39 -14.24 -11.80
C VAL A 73 -7.88 -12.79 -11.84
N SER A 74 -7.74 -12.11 -12.98
CA SER A 74 -8.20 -10.73 -13.12
C SER A 74 -9.70 -10.60 -12.85
N SER A 75 -10.53 -11.47 -13.45
CA SER A 75 -11.98 -11.42 -13.27
C SER A 75 -12.41 -11.73 -11.83
N VAL A 76 -11.76 -12.69 -11.18
CA VAL A 76 -11.99 -13.00 -9.75
C VAL A 76 -11.60 -11.80 -8.89
N VAL A 77 -10.40 -11.25 -9.05
CA VAL A 77 -9.93 -10.10 -8.24
C VAL A 77 -10.78 -8.86 -8.46
N ASP A 78 -11.29 -8.63 -9.68
CA ASP A 78 -12.16 -7.50 -9.97
C ASP A 78 -13.51 -7.57 -9.28
N SER A 79 -14.01 -8.79 -9.03
CA SER A 79 -15.28 -9.04 -8.32
C SER A 79 -15.20 -8.86 -6.79
N LEU A 80 -13.99 -8.84 -6.22
CA LEU A 80 -13.79 -8.76 -4.77
C LEU A 80 -13.85 -7.31 -4.24
N ASP A 81 -14.46 -7.12 -3.08
CA ASP A 81 -14.37 -5.86 -2.35
C ASP A 81 -13.04 -5.77 -1.58
N LEU A 82 -12.15 -4.88 -2.03
CA LEU A 82 -10.85 -4.63 -1.40
C LEU A 82 -10.84 -3.39 -0.49
N SER A 83 -12.02 -2.89 -0.09
CA SER A 83 -12.15 -1.75 0.84
C SER A 83 -11.41 -1.98 2.17
N GLY A 84 -11.41 -3.23 2.67
CA GLY A 84 -10.66 -3.64 3.86
C GLY A 84 -9.14 -3.55 3.67
N LEU A 85 -8.63 -4.08 2.55
CA LEU A 85 -7.19 -4.04 2.25
C LEU A 85 -6.70 -2.60 2.08
N ARG A 86 -7.50 -1.72 1.45
CA ARG A 86 -7.14 -0.30 1.32
C ARG A 86 -6.86 0.39 2.65
N LYS A 87 -7.56 0.01 3.73
CA LYS A 87 -7.35 0.59 5.07
C LYS A 87 -6.02 0.20 5.71
N LEU A 88 -5.37 -0.86 5.23
CA LEU A 88 -4.06 -1.31 5.74
C LEU A 88 -2.91 -0.46 5.22
N TYR A 89 -3.14 0.36 4.19
CA TYR A 89 -2.10 1.19 3.58
C TYR A 89 -1.79 2.39 4.46
N LYS A 90 -0.49 2.71 4.57
CA LYS A 90 -0.01 3.89 5.30
C LYS A 90 0.02 5.11 4.37
N GLU A 91 -0.34 6.28 4.88
CA GLU A 91 -0.28 7.54 4.11
C GLU A 91 1.14 8.02 3.85
N ARG A 92 2.07 7.70 4.76
CA ARG A 92 3.45 8.18 4.70
C ARG A 92 4.33 7.20 3.93
N GLY A 93 5.15 7.74 3.04
CA GLY A 93 6.17 6.99 2.31
C GLY A 93 6.04 7.17 0.79
N ARG A 94 6.49 6.17 0.05
CA ARG A 94 6.33 6.13 -1.41
C ARG A 94 4.87 5.87 -1.78
N SER A 95 4.48 6.35 -2.96
CA SER A 95 3.18 6.02 -3.55
C SER A 95 3.00 4.49 -3.63
N PRO A 96 1.94 3.95 -3.03
CA PRO A 96 1.65 2.53 -3.08
C PRO A 96 1.16 2.06 -4.45
N TYR A 97 1.19 0.75 -4.68
CA TYR A 97 0.46 0.11 -5.77
C TYR A 97 -1.00 -0.13 -5.37
N ASP A 98 -1.90 -0.19 -6.36
CA ASP A 98 -3.30 -0.51 -6.12
C ASP A 98 -3.43 -1.92 -5.52
N PRO A 99 -4.19 -2.12 -4.43
CA PRO A 99 -4.39 -3.44 -3.84
C PRO A 99 -4.96 -4.47 -4.81
N LYS A 100 -5.77 -4.07 -5.80
CA LYS A 100 -6.27 -4.98 -6.85
C LYS A 100 -5.12 -5.54 -7.67
N MET A 101 -4.23 -4.66 -8.14
CA MET A 101 -3.07 -5.03 -8.94
C MET A 101 -2.12 -5.95 -8.15
N LEU A 102 -1.87 -5.61 -6.89
CA LEU A 102 -0.95 -6.38 -6.04
C LEU A 102 -1.53 -7.77 -5.72
N LEU A 103 -2.83 -7.85 -5.43
CA LEU A 103 -3.50 -9.12 -5.18
C LEU A 103 -3.49 -10.05 -6.40
N ALA A 104 -3.76 -9.51 -7.60
CA ALA A 104 -3.71 -10.28 -8.84
C ALA A 104 -2.32 -10.89 -9.08
N VAL A 105 -1.26 -10.13 -8.84
CA VAL A 105 0.14 -10.62 -8.96
C VAL A 105 0.43 -11.73 -7.96
N VAL A 106 0.03 -11.56 -6.69
CA VAL A 106 0.27 -12.58 -5.65
C VAL A 106 -0.46 -13.88 -6.00
N ILE A 107 -1.74 -13.82 -6.35
CA ILE A 107 -2.52 -15.01 -6.71
C ILE A 107 -1.87 -15.73 -7.90
N TYR A 108 -1.55 -15.00 -8.96
CA TYR A 108 -0.92 -15.58 -10.14
C TYR A 108 0.43 -16.25 -9.83
N ALA A 109 1.25 -15.62 -8.98
CA ALA A 109 2.54 -16.18 -8.57
C ALA A 109 2.42 -17.52 -7.80
N TYR A 110 1.27 -17.79 -7.18
CA TYR A 110 0.99 -19.07 -6.51
C TYR A 110 0.28 -20.09 -7.40
N MET A 111 -0.23 -19.69 -8.56
CA MET A 111 -0.86 -20.62 -9.51
C MET A 111 0.16 -21.37 -10.37
N ASN A 112 1.41 -20.88 -10.42
CA ASN A 112 2.52 -21.45 -11.15
C ASN A 112 3.47 -22.21 -10.23
#